data_AF-A0A9N8ZPR5-F1
#
_entry.id   AF-A0A9N8ZPR5-F1
#
_cell.length_a   1.000
_cell.length_b   1.000
_cell.length_c   1.000
_cell.angle_alpha   90.00
_cell.angle_beta   90.00
_cell.angle_gamma   90.00
#
_symmetry.space_group_name_H-M   'P 1'
#
loop_
_entity.id
_entity.type
_entity.pdbx_description
1 polymer ?
#
loop_
_entity_poly.entity_id
_entity_poly.type
_entity_poly.pdbx_seq_one_letter_code
_entity_poly.pdbx_strand_id
1 'polypeptide(L)'
;MNDLNTLLGNINRNFLYSPQAIEEVLNHFNSRGWLSRPIRDHSRRHAYMIFGYAVTEECRRIGETNNRLIRRATNRLWRNSTSHEKSVYRDLSRRQSKFRE
;
A
#
# COMPACT_ATOMS: atom_id res chain seq x y z
N MET A 1 -9.85 -11.31 13.48
CA MET A 1 -11.20 -10.75 13.28
C MET A 1 -11.93 -11.61 12.25
N ASN A 2 -13.23 -11.88 12.43
CA ASN A 2 -13.96 -12.76 11.49
C ASN A 2 -14.77 -12.00 10.43
N ASP A 3 -14.97 -10.69 10.59
CA ASP A 3 -15.76 -9.86 9.68
C ASP A 3 -14.93 -8.78 8.98
N LEU A 4 -15.25 -8.54 7.69
CA LEU A 4 -14.58 -7.56 6.86
C LEU A 4 -14.88 -6.12 7.29
N ASN A 5 -16.09 -5.81 7.75
CA ASN A 5 -16.44 -4.45 8.17
C ASN A 5 -15.75 -4.10 9.49
N THR A 6 -15.64 -5.06 10.42
CA THR A 6 -14.83 -4.90 11.64
C THR A 6 -13.38 -4.61 11.31
N LEU A 7 -12.78 -5.37 10.38
CA LEU A 7 -11.41 -5.12 9.94
C LEU A 7 -11.25 -3.71 9.35
N LEU A 8 -12.17 -3.30 8.49
CA LEU A 8 -12.14 -1.96 7.87
C LEU A 8 -12.30 -0.83 8.88
N GLY A 9 -13.10 -1.02 9.93
CA GLY A 9 -13.28 -0.05 11.01
C GLY A 9 -12.05 0.09 11.91
N ASN A 10 -11.24 -0.96 12.03
CA ASN A 10 -10.05 -1.00 12.89
C ASN A 10 -8.76 -0.56 12.18
N ILE A 11 -8.74 -0.51 10.84
CA ILE A 11 -7.58 -0.03 10.08
C ILE A 11 -7.39 1.46 10.31
N ASN A 12 -6.24 1.86 10.85
CA ASN A 12 -5.89 3.26 11.00
C ASN A 12 -5.47 3.85 9.65
N ARG A 13 -6.36 4.62 9.01
CA ARG A 13 -6.05 5.31 7.75
C ARG A 13 -4.87 6.29 7.88
N ASN A 14 -4.67 6.90 9.03
CA ASN A 14 -3.54 7.81 9.24
C ASN A 14 -2.21 7.06 9.23
N PHE A 15 -2.19 5.78 9.64
CA PHE A 15 -1.00 4.95 9.52
C PHE A 15 -0.64 4.69 8.05
N LEU A 16 -1.63 4.42 7.19
CA LEU A 16 -1.40 4.11 5.77
C LEU A 16 -0.63 5.22 5.02
N TYR A 17 -0.83 6.47 5.41
CA TYR A 17 -0.16 7.65 4.84
C TYR A 17 0.88 8.26 5.78
N SER A 18 1.23 7.56 6.87
CA SER A 18 2.28 8.00 7.78
C SER A 18 3.65 7.90 7.10
N PRO A 19 4.59 8.79 7.43
CA PRO A 19 5.96 8.70 6.94
C PRO A 19 6.61 7.33 7.24
N GLN A 20 6.33 6.76 8.41
CA GLN A 20 6.86 5.46 8.83
C GLN A 20 6.38 4.32 7.93
N ALA A 21 5.07 4.21 7.69
CA ALA A 21 4.54 3.17 6.81
C ALA A 21 5.08 3.33 5.39
N ILE A 22 5.19 4.58 4.91
CA ILE A 22 5.75 4.87 3.59
C ILE A 22 7.21 4.42 3.52
N GLU A 23 8.04 4.75 4.51
CA GLU A 23 9.45 4.37 4.56
C GLU A 23 9.65 2.85 4.59
N GLU A 24 8.87 2.13 5.42
CA GLU A 24 8.89 0.66 5.46
C GLU A 24 8.50 0.04 4.12
N VAL A 25 7.46 0.57 3.47
CA VAL A 25 7.06 0.11 2.13
C VAL A 25 8.20 0.38 1.14
N LEU A 26 8.78 1.58 1.14
CA LEU A 26 9.88 1.91 0.22
C LEU A 26 11.09 1.00 0.42
N ASN A 27 11.50 0.75 1.66
CA ASN A 27 12.60 -0.15 2.00
C ASN A 27 12.32 -1.59 1.52
N HIS A 28 11.10 -2.09 1.71
CA HIS A 28 10.71 -3.42 1.24
C HIS A 28 10.82 -3.54 -0.29
N PHE A 29 10.29 -2.58 -1.02
CA PHE A 29 10.27 -2.64 -2.48
C PHE A 29 11.64 -2.37 -3.12
N ASN A 30 12.48 -1.56 -2.47
CA ASN A 30 13.87 -1.33 -2.87
C ASN A 30 14.72 -2.60 -2.69
N SER A 31 14.60 -3.27 -1.54
CA SER A 31 15.36 -4.50 -1.27
C SER A 31 15.07 -5.63 -2.26
N ARG A 32 13.86 -5.68 -2.83
CA ARG A 32 13.48 -6.72 -3.79
C ARG A 32 13.70 -6.34 -5.26
N GLY A 33 14.11 -5.10 -5.56
CA GLY A 33 14.29 -4.62 -6.95
C GLY A 33 13.01 -4.57 -7.78
N TRP A 34 11.82 -4.51 -7.15
CA TRP A 34 10.53 -4.47 -7.85
C TRP A 34 10.24 -3.11 -8.47
N LEU A 35 10.82 -2.04 -7.92
CA LEU A 35 10.66 -0.67 -8.40
C LEU A 35 11.57 -0.33 -9.60
N SER A 36 12.50 -1.21 -9.96
CA SER A 36 13.55 -0.97 -10.95
C SER A 36 13.26 -1.47 -12.38
N ARG A 37 12.03 -1.88 -12.71
CA ARG A 37 11.68 -2.37 -14.06
C ARG A 37 11.09 -1.25 -14.94
N PRO A 38 11.43 -1.16 -16.25
CA PRO A 38 11.14 0.00 -17.11
C PRO A 38 9.65 0.35 -17.20
N ILE A 39 9.39 1.65 -17.20
CA ILE A 39 8.20 2.28 -16.61
C ILE A 39 7.46 3.02 -17.71
N ARG A 40 6.48 2.36 -18.33
CA ARG A 40 5.53 3.10 -19.18
C ARG A 40 4.06 2.89 -18.86
N ASP A 41 3.65 1.75 -18.27
CA ASP A 41 2.21 1.49 -18.06
C ASP A 41 1.79 0.83 -16.73
N HIS A 42 2.69 0.71 -15.75
CA HIS A 42 2.41 -0.01 -14.50
C HIS A 42 2.29 0.89 -13.25
N SER A 43 2.25 2.22 -13.38
CA SER A 43 2.17 3.14 -12.23
C SER A 43 0.95 2.88 -11.34
N ARG A 44 -0.20 2.58 -11.93
CA ARG A 44 -1.43 2.24 -11.19
C ARG A 44 -1.32 0.89 -10.48
N ARG A 45 -0.65 -0.09 -11.09
CA ARG A 45 -0.41 -1.41 -10.50
C ARG A 45 0.58 -1.32 -9.34
N HIS A 46 1.67 -0.56 -9.50
CA HIS A 46 2.62 -0.30 -8.41
C HIS A 46 1.98 0.48 -7.27
N ALA A 47 1.22 1.53 -7.54
CA ALA A 47 0.49 2.25 -6.51
C ALA A 47 -0.45 1.32 -5.72
N TYR A 48 -1.14 0.39 -6.39
CA TYR A 48 -1.96 -0.63 -5.73
C TYR A 48 -1.12 -1.62 -4.91
N MET A 49 0.05 -2.05 -5.39
CA MET A 49 0.93 -2.97 -4.65
C MET A 49 1.54 -2.30 -3.41
N ILE A 50 2.02 -1.07 -3.52
CA ILE A 50 2.56 -0.25 -2.43
C ILE A 50 1.46 -0.03 -1.37
N PHE A 51 0.26 0.37 -1.81
CA PHE A 51 -0.91 0.50 -0.94
C PHE A 51 -1.27 -0.83 -0.25
N GLY A 52 -1.26 -1.94 -0.99
CA GLY A 52 -1.57 -3.26 -0.45
C GLY A 52 -0.58 -3.72 0.61
N TYR A 53 0.70 -3.39 0.45
CA TYR A 53 1.70 -3.65 1.47
C TYR A 53 1.43 -2.82 2.74
N ALA A 54 1.18 -1.51 2.62
CA ALA A 54 0.84 -0.67 3.78
C ALA A 54 -0.39 -1.18 4.54
N VAL A 55 -1.44 -1.59 3.82
CA VAL A 55 -2.63 -2.22 4.44
C VAL A 55 -2.28 -3.54 5.13
N THR A 56 -1.36 -4.33 4.57
CA THR A 56 -0.94 -5.60 5.16
C THR A 56 -0.19 -5.37 6.47
N GLU A 57 0.72 -4.39 6.51
CA GLU A 57 1.45 -4.04 7.73
C GLU A 57 0.52 -3.50 8.81
N GLU A 58 -0.44 -2.65 8.44
CA GLU A 58 -1.44 -2.16 9.39
C GLU A 58 -2.33 -3.30 9.93
N CYS A 59 -2.75 -4.23 9.06
CA CYS A 59 -3.50 -5.42 9.48
C CYS A 59 -2.67 -6.26 10.47
N ARG A 60 -1.38 -6.47 10.19
CA ARG A 60 -0.46 -7.19 11.08
C ARG A 60 -0.31 -6.48 12.43
N ARG A 61 -0.20 -5.14 12.43
CA ARG A 61 -0.10 -4.32 13.65
C ARG A 61 -1.30 -4.48 14.57
N ILE A 62 -2.51 -4.63 14.00
CA ILE A 62 -3.75 -4.88 14.78
C ILE A 62 -4.04 -6.38 15.01
N GLY A 63 -3.09 -7.26 14.69
CA GLY A 63 -3.18 -8.70 14.94
C GLY A 63 -3.95 -9.51 13.89
N GLU A 64 -4.26 -8.94 12.73
CA GLU A 64 -4.93 -9.64 11.63
C GLU A 64 -3.92 -10.19 10.61
N THR A 65 -3.90 -11.52 10.45
CA THR A 65 -2.98 -12.24 9.54
C THR A 65 -3.72 -13.02 8.46
N ASN A 66 -5.05 -12.98 8.42
CA ASN A 66 -5.82 -13.68 7.41
C ASN A 66 -5.67 -13.02 6.04
N ASN A 67 -4.80 -13.60 5.20
CA ASN A 67 -4.52 -13.13 3.84
C ASN A 67 -5.77 -12.90 2.98
N ARG A 68 -6.83 -13.71 3.16
CA ARG A 68 -8.08 -13.57 2.41
C ARG A 68 -8.85 -12.34 2.85
N LEU A 69 -8.90 -12.06 4.16
CA LEU A 69 -9.55 -10.85 4.70
C LEU A 69 -8.76 -9.60 4.35
N ILE A 70 -7.44 -9.63 4.51
CA ILE A 70 -6.54 -8.51 4.16
C ILE A 70 -6.72 -8.16 2.68
N ARG A 71 -6.68 -9.15 1.77
CA ARG A 71 -6.89 -8.89 0.33
C ARG A 71 -8.25 -8.26 0.03
N ARG A 72 -9.31 -8.68 0.73
CA ARG A 72 -10.65 -8.07 0.58
C ARG A 72 -10.66 -6.64 1.12
N ALA A 73 -10.03 -6.39 2.26
CA ALA A 73 -9.91 -5.06 2.86
C ALA A 73 -9.13 -4.12 1.95
N THR A 74 -7.96 -4.54 1.44
CA THR A 74 -7.16 -3.77 0.47
C THR A 74 -7.98 -3.38 -0.75
N ASN A 75 -8.71 -4.34 -1.36
CA ASN A 75 -9.55 -4.04 -2.52
C ASN A 75 -10.64 -3.02 -2.22
N ARG A 76 -11.30 -3.14 -1.06
CA ARG A 76 -12.39 -2.23 -0.66
C ARG A 76 -11.87 -0.84 -0.32
N LEU A 77 -10.76 -0.75 0.40
CA LEU A 77 -10.10 0.52 0.69
C LEU A 77 -9.61 1.19 -0.58
N TRP A 78 -8.92 0.48 -1.47
CA TRP A 78 -8.43 1.05 -2.73
C TRP A 78 -9.56 1.57 -3.63
N ARG A 79 -10.69 0.86 -3.70
CA ARG A 79 -11.87 1.33 -4.44
C ARG A 79 -12.43 2.61 -3.82
N ASN A 80 -12.50 2.67 -2.49
CA ASN A 80 -13.02 3.80 -1.73
C ASN A 80 -12.01 4.94 -1.53
N SER A 81 -10.74 4.76 -1.87
CA SER A 81 -9.74 5.82 -1.79
C SER A 81 -10.02 6.94 -2.80
N THR A 82 -9.83 8.16 -2.36
CA THR A 82 -9.91 9.37 -3.18
C THR A 82 -8.81 9.41 -4.25
N SER A 83 -8.99 10.25 -5.27
CA SER A 83 -7.95 10.50 -6.28
C SER A 83 -6.65 11.04 -5.66
N HIS A 84 -6.76 11.82 -4.58
CA HIS A 84 -5.62 12.38 -3.84
C HIS A 84 -4.83 11.30 -3.09
N GLU A 85 -5.52 10.44 -2.35
CA GLU A 85 -4.89 9.29 -1.68
C GLU A 85 -4.17 8.37 -2.68
N LYS A 86 -4.79 8.14 -3.84
CA LYS A 86 -4.19 7.36 -4.93
C LYS A 86 -2.99 8.06 -5.56
N SER A 87 -2.98 9.39 -5.62
CA SER A 87 -1.84 10.14 -6.19
C SER A 87 -0.62 10.07 -5.29
N VAL A 88 -0.76 10.04 -3.96
CA VAL A 88 0.36 9.83 -3.03
C VAL A 88 1.15 8.57 -3.39
N TYR A 89 0.46 7.43 -3.56
CA TYR A 89 1.13 6.17 -3.93
C TYR A 89 1.63 6.15 -5.38
N ARG A 90 0.98 6.87 -6.30
CA ARG A 90 1.51 7.04 -7.66
C ARG A 90 2.80 7.87 -7.65
N ASP A 91 2.85 8.93 -6.87
CA ASP A 91 4.02 9.79 -6.76
C ASP A 91 5.17 9.09 -6.04
N LEU A 92 4.87 8.27 -5.02
CA LEU A 92 5.86 7.37 -4.41
C LEU A 92 6.42 6.39 -5.44
N SER A 93 5.57 5.75 -6.25
CA SER A 93 6.04 4.86 -7.31
C SER A 93 6.90 5.57 -8.36
N ARG A 94 6.62 6.86 -8.64
CA ARG A 94 7.37 7.68 -9.59
C ARG A 94 8.69 8.21 -9.01
N ARG A 95 8.74 8.60 -7.74
CA ARG A 95 9.97 9.08 -7.09
C ARG A 95 11.04 7.99 -7.05
N GLN A 96 10.64 6.74 -6.84
CA GLN A 96 11.54 5.59 -6.89
C GLN A 96 12.11 5.33 -8.30
N SER A 97 11.40 5.74 -9.35
CA SER A 97 11.92 5.72 -10.72
C SER A 97 13.06 6.71 -10.95
N LYS A 98 13.08 7.83 -10.20
CA LYS A 98 13.98 8.98 -10.45
C LYS A 98 15.25 8.98 -9.60
N PHE A 99 15.24 8.34 -8.43
CA PHE A 99 16.41 8.22 -7.55
C PHE A 99 17.52 7.29 -8.10
N ARG A 100 17.46 6.92 -9.38
CA ARG A 100 18.35 5.95 -10.03
C ARG A 100 18.98 6.46 -11.34
N GLU A 101 18.84 7.75 -11.64
CA GLU A 101 19.69 8.50 -12.59
C GLU A 101 20.86 9.12 -11.84
#